data_AF-A0A939D0A4-F1
#
_entry.id   AF-A0A939D0A4-F1
#
_cell.length_a   1.000
_cell.length_b   1.000
_cell.length_c   1.000
_cell.angle_alpha   90.00
_cell.angle_beta   90.00
_cell.angle_gamma   90.00
#
_symmetry.space_group_name_H-M   'P 1'
#
loop_
_entity.id
_entity.type
_entity.pdbx_description
1 polymer ?
#
loop_
_entity_poly.entity_id
_entity_poly.type
_entity_poly.pdbx_seq_one_letter_code
_entity_poly.pdbx_strand_id
1 'polypeptide(L)'
;MINISKLNKIDFLVLIAIVIIGLIHLPFPFDGDQAFFRLGALEMQQGKVLYRDFWDVKQPGIFCFYFLAGTFFGFNEIGIHLFELIYMVFLSIVLLLSLKSYFRHPIIASLVPLLTVGVYYTVSQPWHLTQVEALVSFPLFICLWLTYQSFKYEGKQRFFLLLLSGFIGGIVLIFKLILLLILISFWLTILIYSVLIKQEQIQKVLVKIFIPIFIGIIFPILFIVSYFAWFNSLPILYQTFFLYPPRIVANSQFDPSGLFAGIKWFLNRFYPLLLTATVAVDVSLRKSKNILTLLLVIWCIFAWGVIVLQRGAFWEYHYLLLFVPLGILATKGLDVLWESLKKLSSPFTTILLIFLFFLPLSNTLIKKSVVLVNNNFALAEDTRFKYQTVFREKYPSFRSEAEFISQPGNLPGKIYVAGDPSIYYFSNRTQATSIRGWALEYFLPEQWTKLLEELDSSKPPYIFIDYIQQPTINKNFPRMLEFLEGRYRILHQNDNGIWYILL
;
A
#
# COMPACT_ATOMS: atom_id res chain seq x y z
N MET A 1 -26.86 7.48 5.19
CA MET A 1 -26.81 7.76 3.75
C MET A 1 -25.87 8.93 3.50
N ILE A 2 -25.02 8.82 2.50
CA ILE A 2 -24.10 9.88 2.04
C ILE A 2 -24.94 10.89 1.23
N ASN A 3 -24.97 12.16 1.65
CA ASN A 3 -25.70 13.20 0.91
C ASN A 3 -24.70 14.18 0.28
N ILE A 4 -24.61 14.16 -1.05
CA ILE A 4 -23.68 14.98 -1.85
C ILE A 4 -23.99 16.47 -1.72
N SER A 5 -25.23 16.86 -1.39
CA SER A 5 -25.63 18.26 -1.19
C SER A 5 -24.94 18.94 0.02
N LYS A 6 -24.08 18.22 0.74
CA LYS A 6 -23.31 18.72 1.88
C LYS A 6 -21.95 19.34 1.52
N LEU A 7 -21.50 19.21 0.27
CA LEU A 7 -20.21 19.78 -0.14
C LEU A 7 -20.31 21.28 -0.40
N ASN A 8 -19.38 22.04 0.16
CA ASN A 8 -19.28 23.49 -0.03
C ASN A 8 -18.12 23.86 -0.98
N LYS A 9 -18.00 25.15 -1.33
CA LYS A 9 -16.94 25.64 -2.25
C LYS A 9 -15.52 25.29 -1.77
N ILE A 10 -15.27 25.30 -0.45
CA ILE A 10 -13.95 24.98 0.11
C ILE A 10 -13.63 23.49 -0.07
N ASP A 11 -14.64 22.62 0.04
CA ASP A 11 -14.47 21.18 -0.23
C ASP A 11 -13.98 20.93 -1.65
N PHE A 12 -14.56 21.62 -2.64
CA PHE A 12 -14.11 21.51 -4.03
C PHE A 12 -12.69 22.03 -4.22
N LEU A 13 -12.32 23.15 -3.60
CA LEU A 13 -10.95 23.68 -3.65
C LEU A 13 -9.94 22.69 -3.06
N VAL A 14 -10.28 22.03 -1.94
CA VAL A 14 -9.43 21.01 -1.33
C VAL A 14 -9.30 19.77 -2.23
N LEU A 15 -10.40 19.32 -2.86
CA LEU A 15 -10.34 18.22 -3.82
C LEU A 15 -9.48 18.57 -5.04
N ILE A 16 -9.59 19.78 -5.58
CA ILE A 16 -8.72 20.27 -6.66
C ILE A 16 -7.26 20.27 -6.20
N ALA A 17 -6.97 20.74 -4.99
CA ALA A 17 -5.62 20.72 -4.44
C ALA A 17 -5.05 19.29 -4.34
N ILE A 18 -5.86 18.31 -3.91
CA ILE A 18 -5.45 16.90 -3.89
C ILE A 18 -5.15 16.39 -5.29
N VAL A 19 -6.00 16.70 -6.27
CA VAL A 19 -5.76 16.31 -7.66
C VAL A 19 -4.44 16.89 -8.14
N ILE A 20 -4.20 18.20 -7.94
CA ILE A 20 -2.94 18.85 -8.34
C ILE A 20 -1.73 18.20 -7.67
N ILE A 21 -1.80 17.95 -6.35
CA ILE A 21 -0.69 17.29 -5.62
C ILE A 21 -0.46 15.86 -6.13
N GLY A 22 -1.54 15.12 -6.40
CA GLY A 22 -1.46 13.76 -6.94
C GLY A 22 -0.93 13.72 -8.38
N LEU A 23 -1.28 14.70 -9.22
CA LEU A 23 -0.79 14.79 -10.60
C LEU A 23 0.73 14.89 -10.69
N ILE A 24 1.39 15.46 -9.66
CA ILE A 24 2.85 15.51 -9.58
C ILE A 24 3.48 14.10 -9.54
N HIS A 25 2.73 13.10 -9.05
CA HIS A 25 3.23 11.75 -8.82
C HIS A 25 2.92 10.80 -9.98
N LEU A 26 2.07 11.18 -10.94
CA LEU A 26 1.79 10.34 -12.12
C LEU A 26 3.06 9.86 -12.85
N PRO A 27 4.07 10.72 -13.13
CA PRO A 27 5.27 10.30 -13.83
C PRO A 27 6.32 9.66 -12.91
N PHE A 28 6.04 9.39 -11.63
CA PHE A 28 7.01 8.70 -10.77
C PHE A 28 7.37 7.33 -11.39
N PRO A 29 8.64 6.90 -11.30
CA PRO A 29 9.02 5.59 -11.76
C PRO A 29 8.38 4.51 -10.90
N PHE A 30 8.16 3.32 -11.45
CA PHE A 30 7.93 2.15 -10.62
C PHE A 30 9.15 1.87 -9.76
N ASP A 31 8.93 1.44 -8.54
CA ASP A 31 9.92 0.75 -7.72
C ASP A 31 9.77 -0.78 -7.83
N GLY A 32 10.65 -1.57 -7.21
CA GLY A 32 10.74 -3.02 -7.40
C GLY A 32 9.42 -3.76 -7.17
N ASP A 33 8.77 -3.49 -6.02
CA ASP A 33 7.48 -4.10 -5.69
C ASP A 33 6.38 -3.70 -6.69
N GLN A 34 6.33 -2.43 -7.10
CA GLN A 34 5.32 -1.94 -8.05
C GLN A 34 5.49 -2.58 -9.43
N ALA A 35 6.75 -2.66 -9.91
CA ALA A 35 7.08 -3.34 -11.16
C ALA A 35 6.69 -4.84 -11.09
N PHE A 36 6.89 -5.48 -9.94
CA PHE A 36 6.50 -6.87 -9.73
C PHE A 36 4.98 -7.08 -9.68
N PHE A 37 4.24 -6.22 -8.97
CA PHE A 37 2.77 -6.29 -8.94
C PHE A 37 2.17 -6.05 -10.33
N ARG A 38 2.73 -5.11 -11.08
CA ARG A 38 2.37 -4.87 -12.49
C ARG A 38 2.65 -6.11 -13.34
N LEU A 39 3.78 -6.78 -13.16
CA LEU A 39 4.11 -8.01 -13.89
C LEU A 39 3.11 -9.13 -13.58
N GLY A 40 2.79 -9.37 -12.31
CA GLY A 40 1.80 -10.37 -11.92
C GLY A 40 0.42 -10.09 -12.48
N ALA A 41 0.01 -8.81 -12.47
CA ALA A 41 -1.25 -8.38 -13.08
C ALA A 41 -1.26 -8.55 -14.61
N LEU A 42 -0.13 -8.31 -15.29
CA LEU A 42 -0.01 -8.54 -16.72
C LEU A 42 -0.11 -10.05 -17.06
N GLU A 43 0.52 -10.91 -16.27
CA GLU A 43 0.40 -12.37 -16.44
C GLU A 43 -1.05 -12.83 -16.21
N MET A 44 -1.76 -12.26 -15.23
CA MET A 44 -3.21 -12.50 -15.06
C MET A 44 -4.01 -12.11 -16.30
N GLN A 45 -3.68 -10.99 -16.95
CA GLN A 45 -4.31 -10.57 -18.21
C GLN A 45 -4.07 -11.57 -19.34
N GLN A 46 -2.94 -12.29 -19.31
CA GLN A 46 -2.59 -13.34 -20.26
C GLN A 46 -3.19 -14.72 -19.87
N GLY A 47 -4.10 -14.76 -18.90
CA GLY A 47 -4.79 -15.98 -18.47
C GLY A 47 -3.99 -16.84 -17.48
N LYS A 48 -2.89 -16.33 -16.92
CA LYS A 48 -2.14 -17.01 -15.86
C LYS A 48 -2.86 -16.93 -14.52
N VAL A 49 -2.67 -17.97 -13.72
CA VAL A 49 -3.25 -18.09 -12.38
C VAL A 49 -2.18 -17.76 -11.34
N LEU A 50 -2.47 -16.79 -10.47
CA LEU A 50 -1.60 -16.43 -9.34
C LEU A 50 -1.23 -17.66 -8.48
N TYR A 51 -0.03 -17.62 -7.92
CA TYR A 51 0.63 -18.66 -7.12
C TYR A 51 0.98 -19.95 -7.87
N ARG A 52 0.21 -20.33 -8.89
CA ARG A 52 0.51 -21.48 -9.75
C ARG A 52 1.51 -21.11 -10.84
N ASP A 53 1.17 -20.08 -11.62
CA ASP A 53 1.93 -19.67 -12.80
C ASP A 53 2.79 -18.43 -12.53
N PHE A 54 2.42 -17.63 -11.51
CA PHE A 54 3.16 -16.46 -11.05
C PHE A 54 3.05 -16.38 -9.52
N TRP A 55 4.15 -16.61 -8.81
CA TRP A 55 4.14 -16.74 -7.36
C TRP A 55 4.73 -15.51 -6.65
N ASP A 56 3.99 -15.04 -5.65
CA ASP A 56 4.39 -14.00 -4.69
C ASP A 56 3.78 -14.30 -3.31
N VAL A 57 4.37 -13.78 -2.24
CA VAL A 57 3.83 -13.93 -0.88
C VAL A 57 2.63 -13.01 -0.59
N LYS A 58 2.50 -11.91 -1.34
CA LYS A 58 1.42 -10.93 -1.16
C LYS A 58 0.08 -11.53 -1.61
N GLN A 59 -0.97 -11.15 -0.89
CA GLN A 59 -2.32 -11.65 -1.15
C GLN A 59 -2.91 -11.07 -2.46
N PRO A 60 -3.97 -11.66 -3.04
CA PRO A 60 -4.40 -11.39 -4.40
C PRO A 60 -4.90 -9.96 -4.61
N GLY A 61 -5.32 -9.28 -3.53
CA GLY A 61 -5.91 -7.95 -3.59
C GLY A 61 -5.02 -6.93 -4.30
N ILE A 62 -3.70 -6.99 -4.07
CA ILE A 62 -2.76 -6.06 -4.72
C ILE A 62 -2.68 -6.32 -6.23
N PHE A 63 -2.61 -7.58 -6.65
CA PHE A 63 -2.58 -7.95 -8.06
C PHE A 63 -3.89 -7.62 -8.75
N CYS A 64 -5.04 -7.83 -8.08
CA CYS A 64 -6.35 -7.40 -8.59
C CYS A 64 -6.42 -5.88 -8.77
N PHE A 65 -5.84 -5.09 -7.85
CA PHE A 65 -5.77 -3.64 -7.98
C PHE A 65 -4.97 -3.23 -9.22
N TYR A 66 -3.76 -3.79 -9.38
CA TYR A 66 -2.92 -3.53 -10.54
C TYR A 66 -3.53 -4.04 -11.85
N PHE A 67 -4.26 -5.14 -11.82
CA PHE A 67 -4.97 -5.69 -12.97
C PHE A 67 -6.08 -4.75 -13.45
N LEU A 68 -6.90 -4.23 -12.54
CA LEU A 68 -7.93 -3.24 -12.86
C LEU A 68 -7.29 -1.95 -13.38
N ALA A 69 -6.28 -1.44 -12.67
CA ALA A 69 -5.57 -0.23 -13.07
C ALA A 69 -4.95 -0.35 -14.47
N GLY A 70 -4.26 -1.46 -14.72
CA GLY A 70 -3.63 -1.75 -16.01
C GLY A 70 -4.63 -1.94 -17.13
N THR A 71 -5.79 -2.56 -16.85
CA THR A 71 -6.86 -2.77 -17.83
C THR A 71 -7.53 -1.46 -18.24
N PHE A 72 -7.81 -0.56 -17.30
CA PHE A 72 -8.52 0.69 -17.58
C PHE A 72 -7.60 1.82 -18.08
N PHE A 73 -6.37 1.89 -17.57
CA PHE A 73 -5.48 3.05 -17.79
C PHE A 73 -4.11 2.67 -18.37
N GLY A 74 -3.85 1.38 -18.60
CA GLY A 74 -2.62 0.85 -19.17
C GLY A 74 -1.64 0.30 -18.13
N PHE A 75 -0.94 -0.78 -18.48
CA PHE A 75 0.08 -1.44 -17.65
C PHE A 75 1.42 -0.68 -17.66
N ASN A 76 1.37 0.62 -17.36
CA ASN A 76 2.52 1.53 -17.26
C ASN A 76 2.36 2.43 -16.02
N GLU A 77 3.42 3.16 -15.68
CA GLU A 77 3.50 3.97 -14.46
C GLU A 77 2.38 5.00 -14.35
N ILE A 78 2.12 5.74 -15.42
CA ILE A 78 1.07 6.77 -15.46
C ILE A 78 -0.29 6.13 -15.24
N GLY A 79 -0.58 5.02 -15.92
CA GLY A 79 -1.87 4.34 -15.83
C GLY A 79 -2.18 3.84 -14.43
N ILE A 80 -1.21 3.18 -13.80
CA ILE A 80 -1.35 2.67 -12.43
C ILE A 80 -1.48 3.83 -11.42
N HIS A 81 -0.62 4.84 -11.50
CA HIS A 81 -0.67 5.99 -10.59
C HIS A 81 -1.93 6.85 -10.81
N LEU A 82 -2.47 6.91 -12.03
CA LEU A 82 -3.75 7.58 -12.31
C LEU A 82 -4.92 6.86 -11.66
N PHE A 83 -4.93 5.53 -11.71
CA PHE A 83 -5.94 4.74 -11.02
C PHE A 83 -5.87 4.95 -9.51
N GLU A 84 -4.66 4.95 -8.93
CA GLU A 84 -4.46 5.29 -7.52
C GLU A 84 -4.94 6.72 -7.19
N LEU A 85 -4.69 7.69 -8.06
CA LEU A 85 -5.17 9.06 -7.87
C LEU A 85 -6.69 9.12 -7.80
N ILE A 86 -7.38 8.48 -8.74
CA ILE A 86 -8.85 8.39 -8.74
C ILE A 86 -9.34 7.72 -7.45
N TYR A 87 -8.67 6.63 -7.03
CA TYR A 87 -8.97 5.91 -5.80
C TYR A 87 -8.83 6.81 -4.55
N MET A 88 -7.75 7.57 -4.46
CA MET A 88 -7.48 8.48 -3.34
C MET A 88 -8.38 9.73 -3.33
N VAL A 89 -8.79 10.23 -4.51
CA VAL A 89 -9.82 11.27 -4.63
C VAL A 89 -11.17 10.74 -4.15
N PHE A 90 -11.51 9.49 -4.47
CA PHE A 90 -12.75 8.88 -3.98
C PHE A 90 -12.72 8.69 -2.45
N LEU A 91 -11.59 8.24 -1.88
CA LEU A 91 -11.37 8.27 -0.43
C LEU A 91 -11.60 9.67 0.15
N SER A 92 -11.04 10.71 -0.48
CA SER A 92 -11.17 12.11 -0.05
C SER A 92 -12.64 12.56 -0.01
N ILE A 93 -13.42 12.22 -1.03
CA ILE A 93 -14.86 12.50 -1.08
C ILE A 93 -15.59 11.76 0.05
N VAL A 94 -15.28 10.48 0.27
CA VAL A 94 -15.88 9.69 1.34
C VAL A 94 -15.55 10.27 2.71
N LEU A 95 -14.31 10.72 2.95
CA LEU A 95 -13.90 11.40 4.18
C LEU A 95 -14.71 12.67 4.43
N LEU A 96 -14.87 13.51 3.41
CA LEU A 96 -15.70 14.73 3.53
C LEU A 96 -17.13 14.39 3.90
N LEU A 97 -17.76 13.48 3.15
CA LEU A 97 -19.18 13.18 3.30
C LEU A 97 -19.50 12.45 4.61
N SER A 98 -18.56 11.66 5.14
CA SER A 98 -18.73 10.95 6.40
C SER A 98 -18.41 11.82 7.62
N LEU A 99 -17.38 12.67 7.55
CA LEU A 99 -16.83 13.33 8.74
C LEU A 99 -17.32 14.76 8.97
N LYS A 100 -18.13 15.37 8.09
CA LYS A 100 -18.60 16.77 8.29
C LYS A 100 -19.14 17.05 9.69
N SER A 101 -19.97 16.17 10.24
CA SER A 101 -20.58 16.35 11.57
C SER A 101 -19.65 16.01 12.75
N TYR A 102 -18.45 15.50 12.49
CA TYR A 102 -17.47 15.18 13.53
C TYR A 102 -16.70 16.42 14.01
N PHE A 103 -16.62 17.45 13.17
CA PHE A 103 -15.93 18.71 13.47
C PHE A 103 -16.92 19.79 13.87
N ARG A 104 -16.47 20.74 14.70
CA ARG A 104 -17.25 21.91 15.10
C ARG A 104 -17.26 22.96 14.00
N HIS A 105 -16.13 23.12 13.30
CA HIS A 105 -15.94 24.18 12.31
C HIS A 105 -15.99 23.60 10.88
N PRO A 106 -16.94 24.03 10.03
CA PRO A 106 -17.07 23.51 8.67
C PRO A 106 -15.83 23.68 7.79
N ILE A 107 -15.08 24.77 7.99
CA ILE A 107 -13.82 25.05 7.25
C ILE A 107 -12.76 24.03 7.63
N ILE A 108 -12.62 23.70 8.92
CA ILE A 108 -11.66 22.68 9.38
C ILE A 108 -12.07 21.29 8.90
N ALA A 109 -13.38 20.99 8.88
CA ALA A 109 -13.88 19.75 8.29
C ALA A 109 -13.47 19.58 6.82
N SER A 110 -13.38 20.67 6.05
CA SER A 110 -12.91 20.65 4.67
C SER A 110 -11.43 20.27 4.52
N LEU A 111 -10.61 20.42 5.58
CA LEU A 111 -9.17 20.12 5.53
C LEU A 111 -8.82 18.65 5.73
N VAL A 112 -9.77 17.80 6.12
CA VAL A 112 -9.50 16.36 6.36
C VAL A 112 -8.81 15.69 5.19
N PRO A 113 -9.27 15.86 3.93
CA PRO A 113 -8.61 15.21 2.81
C PRO A 113 -7.18 15.72 2.58
N LEU A 114 -6.92 17.00 2.81
CA LEU A 114 -5.59 17.57 2.68
C LEU A 114 -4.64 16.99 3.75
N LEU A 115 -5.09 16.85 4.99
CA LEU A 115 -4.31 16.29 6.09
C LEU A 115 -4.23 14.76 6.09
N THR A 116 -4.92 14.08 5.18
CA THR A 116 -4.83 12.63 4.97
C THR A 116 -4.14 12.36 3.63
N VAL A 117 -4.90 12.42 2.54
CA VAL A 117 -4.44 12.13 1.17
C VAL A 117 -3.42 13.15 0.67
N GLY A 118 -3.59 14.43 0.98
CA GLY A 118 -2.62 15.46 0.59
C GLY A 118 -1.24 15.23 1.24
N VAL A 119 -1.22 14.88 2.53
CA VAL A 119 0.00 14.50 3.25
C VAL A 119 0.59 13.20 2.70
N TYR A 120 -0.24 12.18 2.42
CA TYR A 120 0.21 10.93 1.79
C TYR A 120 1.03 11.20 0.52
N TYR A 121 0.48 11.94 -0.44
CA TYR A 121 1.24 12.29 -1.65
C TYR A 121 2.45 13.16 -1.34
N THR A 122 2.33 14.11 -0.42
CA THR A 122 3.45 15.00 -0.08
C THR A 122 4.66 14.22 0.44
N VAL A 123 4.46 13.22 1.29
CA VAL A 123 5.56 12.45 1.91
C VAL A 123 6.04 11.29 1.05
N SER A 124 5.20 10.77 0.15
CA SER A 124 5.49 9.57 -0.64
C SER A 124 6.64 9.76 -1.63
N GLN A 125 7.41 8.70 -1.82
CA GLN A 125 8.46 8.54 -2.85
C GLN A 125 8.05 7.35 -3.73
N PRO A 126 8.72 7.05 -4.86
CA PRO A 126 8.33 5.95 -5.75
C PRO A 126 7.94 4.65 -5.03
N TRP A 127 8.80 4.14 -4.15
CA TRP A 127 8.57 2.91 -3.37
C TRP A 127 7.39 2.95 -2.38
N HIS A 128 6.79 4.10 -2.12
CA HIS A 128 5.62 4.25 -1.25
C HIS A 128 4.29 4.15 -2.01
N LEU A 129 4.29 4.54 -3.29
CA LEU A 129 3.06 4.68 -4.05
C LEU A 129 2.45 3.31 -4.36
N THR A 130 1.12 3.26 -4.39
CA THR A 130 0.36 2.06 -4.74
C THR A 130 0.72 0.81 -3.90
N GLN A 131 1.30 1.01 -2.71
CA GLN A 131 1.58 -0.06 -1.77
C GLN A 131 0.32 -0.51 -1.04
N VAL A 132 0.30 -1.78 -0.62
CA VAL A 132 -0.85 -2.38 0.07
C VAL A 132 -1.32 -1.52 1.23
N GLU A 133 -0.39 -1.05 2.06
CA GLU A 133 -0.65 -0.28 3.28
C GLU A 133 -1.31 1.08 3.01
N ALA A 134 -0.97 1.72 1.89
CA ALA A 134 -1.64 2.94 1.47
C ALA A 134 -3.05 2.63 0.95
N LEU A 135 -3.19 1.63 0.07
CA LEU A 135 -4.45 1.28 -0.58
C LEU A 135 -5.51 0.79 0.42
N VAL A 136 -5.16 -0.09 1.36
CA VAL A 136 -6.10 -0.64 2.34
C VAL A 136 -6.64 0.40 3.32
N SER A 137 -6.01 1.57 3.43
CA SER A 137 -6.47 2.64 4.32
C SER A 137 -7.87 3.13 3.95
N PHE A 138 -8.27 3.06 2.68
CA PHE A 138 -9.64 3.41 2.27
C PHE A 138 -10.71 2.41 2.75
N PRO A 139 -10.65 1.10 2.42
CA PRO A 139 -11.60 0.13 2.94
C PRO A 139 -11.51 -0.01 4.47
N LEU A 140 -10.34 0.15 5.09
CA LEU A 140 -10.24 0.23 6.56
C LEU A 140 -11.07 1.38 7.13
N PHE A 141 -10.98 2.58 6.53
CA PHE A 141 -11.80 3.71 6.95
C PHE A 141 -13.30 3.44 6.78
N ILE A 142 -13.73 2.84 5.66
CA ILE A 142 -15.14 2.48 5.46
C ILE A 142 -15.60 1.47 6.52
N CYS A 143 -14.82 0.43 6.80
CA CYS A 143 -15.10 -0.57 7.83
C CYS A 143 -15.23 0.08 9.21
N LEU A 144 -14.30 0.96 9.58
CA LEU A 144 -14.34 1.75 10.82
C LEU A 144 -15.61 2.62 10.86
N TRP A 145 -15.90 3.34 9.80
CA TRP A 145 -17.05 4.24 9.72
C TRP A 145 -18.39 3.51 9.84
N LEU A 146 -18.56 2.37 9.16
CA LEU A 146 -19.75 1.53 9.25
C LEU A 146 -19.91 0.96 10.66
N THR A 147 -18.81 0.50 11.26
CA THR A 147 -18.78 0.07 12.66
C THR A 147 -19.21 1.20 13.58
N TYR A 148 -18.64 2.40 13.43
CA TYR A 148 -19.03 3.59 14.21
C TYR A 148 -20.52 3.94 14.03
N GLN A 149 -21.03 3.93 12.81
CA GLN A 149 -22.43 4.25 12.54
C GLN A 149 -23.37 3.24 13.17
N SER A 150 -22.96 1.97 13.29
CA SER A 150 -23.77 0.93 13.92
C SER A 150 -24.00 1.16 15.44
N PHE A 151 -23.21 2.00 16.11
CA PHE A 151 -23.48 2.42 17.50
C PHE A 151 -24.73 3.30 17.63
N LYS A 152 -25.20 3.91 16.53
CA LYS A 152 -26.34 4.86 16.52
C LYS A 152 -27.68 4.20 16.19
N TYR A 153 -27.68 2.94 15.77
CA TYR A 153 -28.86 2.25 15.28
C TYR A 153 -29.03 0.91 15.97
N GLU A 154 -30.24 0.36 15.93
CA GLU A 154 -30.58 -0.95 16.48
C GLU A 154 -31.28 -1.82 15.41
N GLY A 155 -31.57 -3.08 15.75
CA GLY A 155 -32.33 -4.00 14.90
C GLY A 155 -31.70 -4.23 13.50
N LYS A 156 -32.56 -4.24 12.47
CA LYS A 156 -32.18 -4.55 11.07
C LYS A 156 -31.13 -3.61 10.52
N GLN A 157 -31.20 -2.31 10.85
CA GLN A 157 -30.26 -1.33 10.34
C GLN A 157 -28.85 -1.54 10.91
N ARG A 158 -28.75 -1.83 12.21
CA ARG A 158 -27.48 -2.21 12.85
C ARG A 158 -26.89 -3.47 12.22
N PHE A 159 -27.73 -4.48 12.01
CA PHE A 159 -27.33 -5.74 11.35
C PHE A 159 -26.73 -5.47 9.97
N PHE A 160 -27.41 -4.69 9.12
CA PHE A 160 -26.93 -4.39 7.77
C PHE A 160 -25.63 -3.59 7.77
N LEU A 161 -25.47 -2.62 8.67
CA LEU A 161 -24.22 -1.85 8.80
C LEU A 161 -23.04 -2.75 9.22
N LEU A 162 -23.27 -3.69 10.13
CA LEU A 162 -22.25 -4.65 10.57
C LEU A 162 -21.94 -5.70 9.50
N LEU A 163 -22.94 -6.12 8.72
CA LEU A 163 -22.75 -7.00 7.56
C LEU A 163 -21.88 -6.32 6.51
N LEU A 164 -22.19 -5.06 6.17
CA LEU A 164 -21.38 -4.30 5.23
C LEU A 164 -19.98 -4.00 5.79
N SER A 165 -19.86 -3.73 7.10
CA SER A 165 -18.56 -3.60 7.77
C SER A 165 -17.73 -4.88 7.63
N GLY A 166 -18.34 -6.04 7.87
CA GLY A 166 -17.72 -7.35 7.66
C GLY A 166 -17.29 -7.58 6.21
N PHE A 167 -18.15 -7.25 5.24
CA PHE A 167 -17.84 -7.36 3.81
C PHE A 167 -16.63 -6.51 3.41
N ILE A 168 -16.60 -5.24 3.82
CA ILE A 168 -15.46 -4.37 3.56
C ILE A 168 -14.21 -4.88 4.29
N GLY A 169 -14.35 -5.39 5.52
CA GLY A 169 -13.27 -6.09 6.24
C GLY A 169 -12.73 -7.30 5.48
N GLY A 170 -13.60 -8.11 4.87
CA GLY A 170 -13.22 -9.21 3.99
C GLY A 170 -12.37 -8.74 2.80
N ILE A 171 -12.72 -7.61 2.18
CA ILE A 171 -11.90 -7.00 1.12
C ILE A 171 -10.51 -6.62 1.64
N VAL A 172 -10.41 -6.00 2.82
CA VAL A 172 -9.10 -5.69 3.45
C VAL A 172 -8.25 -6.95 3.61
N LEU A 173 -8.86 -8.08 4.01
CA LEU A 173 -8.15 -9.35 4.21
C LEU A 173 -7.64 -9.97 2.89
N ILE A 174 -8.31 -9.71 1.77
CA ILE A 174 -7.83 -10.09 0.43
C ILE A 174 -6.54 -9.34 0.07
N PHE A 175 -6.31 -8.15 0.64
CA PHE A 175 -5.06 -7.41 0.47
C PHE A 175 -3.96 -7.85 1.43
N LYS A 176 -4.29 -8.06 2.71
CA LYS A 176 -3.30 -8.51 3.71
C LYS A 176 -3.98 -9.12 4.94
N LEU A 177 -3.75 -10.41 5.19
CA LEU A 177 -4.42 -11.14 6.29
C LEU A 177 -4.09 -10.60 7.68
N ILE A 178 -2.86 -10.11 7.90
CA ILE A 178 -2.44 -9.57 9.22
C ILE A 178 -3.25 -8.35 9.66
N LEU A 179 -3.91 -7.65 8.73
CA LEU A 179 -4.79 -6.52 9.04
C LEU A 179 -6.07 -6.95 9.76
N LEU A 180 -6.34 -8.26 9.89
CA LEU A 180 -7.38 -8.80 10.75
C LEU A 180 -7.29 -8.26 12.18
N LEU A 181 -6.08 -8.02 12.70
CA LEU A 181 -5.88 -7.46 14.04
C LEU A 181 -6.53 -6.07 14.18
N ILE A 182 -6.39 -5.22 13.16
CA ILE A 182 -7.03 -3.89 13.15
C ILE A 182 -8.55 -4.04 13.04
N LEU A 183 -9.04 -4.90 12.15
CA LEU A 183 -10.48 -5.11 11.97
C LEU A 183 -11.16 -5.65 13.23
N ILE A 184 -10.57 -6.68 13.85
CA ILE A 184 -11.07 -7.26 15.11
C ILE A 184 -11.13 -6.19 16.19
N SER A 185 -10.15 -5.28 16.27
CA SER A 185 -10.18 -4.21 17.27
C SER A 185 -11.41 -3.28 17.13
N PHE A 186 -11.86 -3.00 15.91
CA PHE A 186 -13.07 -2.20 15.67
C PHE A 186 -14.32 -2.95 16.14
N TRP A 187 -14.44 -4.23 15.77
CA TRP A 187 -15.59 -5.05 16.10
C TRP A 187 -15.65 -5.42 17.59
N LEU A 188 -14.51 -5.65 18.22
CA LEU A 188 -14.42 -5.83 19.67
C LEU A 188 -14.85 -4.58 20.41
N THR A 189 -14.54 -3.39 19.90
CA THR A 189 -14.97 -2.13 20.54
C THR A 189 -16.50 -2.06 20.65
N ILE A 190 -17.24 -2.43 19.60
CA ILE A 190 -18.71 -2.43 19.66
C ILE A 190 -19.26 -3.58 20.52
N LEU A 191 -18.63 -4.75 20.50
CA LEU A 191 -19.00 -5.88 21.36
C LEU A 191 -18.85 -5.49 22.84
N ILE A 192 -17.68 -4.97 23.23
CA ILE A 192 -17.38 -4.51 24.58
C ILE A 192 -18.35 -3.41 25.00
N TYR A 193 -18.61 -2.42 24.13
CA TYR A 193 -19.58 -1.37 24.42
C TYR A 193 -20.99 -1.94 24.67
N SER A 194 -21.43 -2.91 23.87
CA SER A 194 -22.78 -3.49 24.00
C SER A 194 -22.94 -4.29 25.29
N VAL A 195 -21.91 -5.05 25.67
CA VAL A 195 -21.95 -5.86 26.90
C VAL A 195 -21.75 -4.99 28.14
N LEU A 196 -20.72 -4.14 28.17
CA LEU A 196 -20.34 -3.43 29.39
C LEU A 196 -21.12 -2.14 29.61
N ILE A 197 -21.46 -1.41 28.55
CA ILE A 197 -22.11 -0.10 28.66
C ILE A 197 -23.63 -0.21 28.47
N LYS A 198 -24.07 -0.96 27.45
CA LYS A 198 -25.51 -1.19 27.21
C LYS A 198 -26.09 -2.33 28.05
N GLN A 199 -25.25 -3.10 28.75
CA GLN A 199 -25.66 -4.24 29.59
C GLN A 199 -26.51 -5.27 28.82
N GLU A 200 -26.28 -5.40 27.51
CA GLU A 200 -26.95 -6.41 26.71
C GLU A 200 -26.42 -7.81 27.07
N GLN A 201 -27.31 -8.82 27.10
CA GLN A 201 -26.93 -10.20 27.36
C GLN A 201 -25.90 -10.69 26.32
N ILE A 202 -24.78 -11.26 26.78
CA ILE A 202 -23.65 -11.64 25.92
C ILE A 202 -24.06 -12.56 24.76
N GLN A 203 -24.96 -13.51 24.99
CA GLN A 203 -25.49 -14.40 23.95
C GLN A 203 -26.20 -13.63 22.82
N LYS A 204 -27.03 -12.64 23.18
CA LYS A 204 -27.73 -11.79 22.21
C LYS A 204 -26.75 -10.89 21.45
N VAL A 205 -25.76 -10.34 22.13
CA VAL A 205 -24.72 -9.50 21.52
C VAL A 205 -23.91 -10.31 20.51
N LEU A 206 -23.49 -11.52 20.88
CA LEU A 206 -22.76 -12.42 19.98
C LEU A 206 -23.57 -12.67 18.72
N VAL A 207 -24.84 -13.06 18.81
CA VAL A 207 -25.69 -13.28 17.64
C VAL A 207 -25.86 -12.00 16.80
N LYS A 208 -26.18 -10.86 17.43
CA LYS A 208 -26.48 -9.60 16.72
C LYS A 208 -25.27 -8.93 16.08
N ILE A 209 -24.08 -9.14 16.62
CA ILE A 209 -22.84 -8.50 16.15
C ILE A 209 -21.99 -9.47 15.35
N PHE A 210 -21.71 -10.66 15.90
CA PHE A 210 -20.77 -11.60 15.29
C PHE A 210 -21.31 -12.17 13.97
N ILE A 211 -22.58 -12.61 13.93
CA ILE A 211 -23.16 -13.22 12.72
C ILE A 211 -23.10 -12.30 11.50
N PRO A 212 -23.62 -11.05 11.53
CA PRO A 212 -23.57 -10.20 10.34
C PRO A 212 -22.13 -9.92 9.90
N ILE A 213 -21.22 -9.66 10.85
CA ILE A 213 -19.80 -9.43 10.54
C ILE A 213 -19.19 -10.66 9.87
N PHE A 214 -19.40 -11.84 10.45
CA PHE A 214 -18.86 -13.11 9.94
C PHE A 214 -19.38 -13.43 8.54
N ILE A 215 -20.70 -13.31 8.31
CA ILE A 215 -21.30 -13.48 6.98
C ILE A 215 -20.69 -12.47 6.00
N GLY A 216 -20.53 -11.22 6.42
CA GLY A 216 -19.90 -10.18 5.62
C GLY A 216 -18.47 -10.56 5.20
N ILE A 217 -17.62 -10.94 6.15
CA ILE A 217 -16.20 -11.31 5.89
C ILE A 217 -16.11 -12.51 4.95
N ILE A 218 -16.95 -13.51 5.17
CA ILE A 218 -16.91 -14.77 4.43
C ILE A 218 -17.14 -14.54 2.94
N PHE A 219 -18.00 -13.60 2.55
CA PHE A 219 -18.40 -13.47 1.14
C PHE A 219 -17.22 -13.13 0.20
N PRO A 220 -16.42 -12.05 0.43
CA PRO A 220 -15.23 -11.79 -0.39
C PRO A 220 -14.19 -12.91 -0.32
N ILE A 221 -14.00 -13.53 0.85
CA ILE A 221 -13.03 -14.62 1.01
C ILE A 221 -13.47 -15.85 0.21
N LEU A 222 -14.74 -16.24 0.28
CA LEU A 222 -15.28 -17.35 -0.50
C LEU A 222 -15.17 -17.09 -2.00
N PHE A 223 -15.33 -15.86 -2.46
CA PHE A 223 -15.12 -15.53 -3.86
C PHE A 223 -13.68 -15.86 -4.31
N ILE A 224 -12.67 -15.45 -3.53
CA ILE A 224 -11.26 -15.75 -3.82
C ILE A 224 -10.98 -17.25 -3.69
N VAL A 225 -11.46 -17.90 -2.64
CA VAL A 225 -11.29 -19.35 -2.43
C VAL A 225 -11.93 -20.14 -3.58
N SER A 226 -13.13 -19.74 -4.03
CA SER A 226 -13.82 -20.40 -5.14
C SER A 226 -13.05 -20.24 -6.46
N TYR A 227 -12.46 -19.06 -6.70
CA TYR A 227 -11.57 -18.85 -7.84
C TYR A 227 -10.38 -19.83 -7.81
N PHE A 228 -9.68 -19.95 -6.68
CA PHE A 228 -8.54 -20.89 -6.58
C PHE A 228 -8.96 -22.36 -6.57
N ALA A 229 -10.17 -22.68 -6.11
CA ALA A 229 -10.77 -24.01 -6.21
C ALA A 229 -11.00 -24.39 -7.68
N TRP A 230 -11.58 -23.47 -8.46
CA TRP A 230 -11.84 -23.65 -9.89
C TRP A 230 -10.56 -23.99 -10.69
N PHE A 231 -9.43 -23.40 -10.31
CA PHE A 231 -8.14 -23.65 -10.96
C PHE A 231 -7.29 -24.77 -10.32
N ASN A 232 -7.85 -25.54 -9.37
CA ASN A 232 -7.14 -26.59 -8.62
C ASN A 232 -5.88 -26.10 -7.87
N SER A 233 -5.90 -24.84 -7.41
CA SER A 233 -4.76 -24.16 -6.78
C SER A 233 -4.94 -23.93 -5.27
N LEU A 234 -5.97 -24.50 -4.64
CA LEU A 234 -6.20 -24.36 -3.19
C LEU A 234 -5.02 -24.83 -2.32
N PRO A 235 -4.33 -25.95 -2.61
CA PRO A 235 -3.18 -26.36 -1.82
C PRO A 235 -2.05 -25.32 -1.84
N ILE A 236 -1.80 -24.72 -3.02
CA ILE A 236 -0.78 -23.68 -3.20
C ILE A 236 -1.19 -22.40 -2.46
N LEU A 237 -2.48 -22.04 -2.51
CA LEU A 237 -3.02 -20.90 -1.76
C LEU A 237 -2.80 -21.09 -0.25
N TYR A 238 -3.14 -22.27 0.26
CA TYR A 238 -2.95 -22.61 1.67
C TYR A 238 -1.48 -22.55 2.08
N GLN A 239 -0.59 -23.14 1.28
CA GLN A 239 0.86 -23.06 1.49
C GLN A 239 1.34 -21.60 1.53
N THR A 240 0.92 -20.79 0.56
CA THR A 240 1.36 -19.39 0.42
C THR A 240 0.88 -18.51 1.57
N PHE A 241 -0.35 -18.70 2.05
CA PHE A 241 -0.94 -17.79 3.06
C PHE A 241 -0.71 -18.21 4.50
N PHE A 242 -0.69 -19.51 4.77
CA PHE A 242 -0.70 -20.03 6.15
C PHE A 242 0.58 -20.75 6.54
N LEU A 243 1.27 -21.39 5.60
CA LEU A 243 2.51 -22.12 5.91
C LEU A 243 3.76 -21.25 5.70
N TYR A 244 3.80 -20.49 4.60
CA TYR A 244 4.96 -19.73 4.22
C TYR A 244 5.28 -18.55 5.17
N PRO A 245 4.34 -17.64 5.50
CA PRO A 245 4.67 -16.44 6.27
C PRO A 245 5.21 -16.74 7.68
N PRO A 246 4.64 -17.68 8.47
CA PRO A 246 5.22 -18.05 9.75
C PRO A 246 6.65 -18.61 9.65
N ARG A 247 6.95 -19.37 8.59
CA ARG A 247 8.31 -19.89 8.35
C ARG A 247 9.30 -18.78 8.03
N ILE A 248 8.91 -17.79 7.24
CA ILE A 248 9.76 -16.61 6.98
C ILE A 248 10.00 -15.82 8.26
N VAL A 249 8.94 -15.54 9.02
CA VAL A 249 9.08 -14.79 10.28
C VAL A 249 9.93 -15.55 11.31
N ALA A 250 9.83 -16.88 11.37
CA ALA A 250 10.64 -17.71 12.26
C ALA A 250 12.13 -17.73 11.89
N ASN A 251 12.45 -17.62 10.60
CA ASN A 251 13.84 -17.59 10.11
C ASN A 251 14.39 -16.16 9.95
N SER A 252 13.53 -15.14 10.01
CA SER A 252 13.95 -13.74 9.95
C SER A 252 14.57 -13.30 11.28
N GLN A 253 15.72 -12.66 11.21
CA GLN A 253 16.29 -11.96 12.36
C GLN A 253 15.52 -10.66 12.58
N PHE A 254 15.33 -10.29 13.84
CA PHE A 254 14.79 -8.97 14.16
C PHE A 254 15.79 -7.90 13.70
N ASP A 255 15.31 -6.86 13.02
CA ASP A 255 16.14 -5.75 12.53
C ASP A 255 15.84 -4.46 13.31
N PRO A 256 16.54 -4.19 14.43
CA PRO A 256 16.40 -2.94 15.17
C PRO A 256 16.72 -1.70 14.34
N SER A 257 17.65 -1.82 13.38
CA SER A 257 18.13 -0.70 12.59
C SER A 257 17.07 -0.22 11.60
N GLY A 258 16.42 -1.15 10.91
CA GLY A 258 15.25 -0.89 10.07
C GLY A 258 14.08 -0.33 10.88
N LEU A 259 13.80 -0.87 12.08
CA LEU A 259 12.74 -0.34 12.95
C LEU A 259 13.01 1.13 13.32
N PHE A 260 14.22 1.45 13.77
CA PHE A 260 14.59 2.81 14.11
C PHE A 260 14.55 3.74 12.91
N ALA A 261 15.05 3.30 11.75
CA ALA A 261 14.98 4.06 10.51
C ALA A 261 13.53 4.38 10.10
N GLY A 262 12.64 3.39 10.15
CA GLY A 262 11.22 3.57 9.86
C GLY A 262 10.52 4.50 10.84
N ILE A 263 10.77 4.36 12.15
CA ILE A 263 10.23 5.28 13.18
C ILE A 263 10.74 6.70 12.94
N LYS A 264 12.05 6.86 12.70
CA LYS A 264 12.66 8.16 12.42
C LYS A 264 12.05 8.80 11.18
N TRP A 265 11.87 8.03 10.11
CA TRP A 265 11.19 8.50 8.91
C TRP A 265 9.77 8.97 9.23
N PHE A 266 8.98 8.14 9.91
CA PHE A 266 7.60 8.45 10.26
C PHE A 266 7.50 9.73 11.11
N LEU A 267 8.32 9.85 12.16
CA LEU A 267 8.34 11.05 13.00
C LEU A 267 8.72 12.30 12.19
N ASN A 268 9.76 12.21 11.36
CA ASN A 268 10.21 13.35 10.55
C ASN A 268 9.15 13.82 9.54
N ARG A 269 8.34 12.91 9.00
CA ARG A 269 7.34 13.23 7.98
C ARG A 269 5.97 13.59 8.56
N PHE A 270 5.63 13.09 9.74
CA PHE A 270 4.30 13.21 10.32
C PHE A 270 4.23 14.01 11.64
N TYR A 271 5.34 14.56 12.15
CA TYR A 271 5.32 15.31 13.42
C TYR A 271 4.24 16.42 13.52
N PRO A 272 3.92 17.22 12.46
CA PRO A 272 2.90 18.26 12.59
C PRO A 272 1.52 17.64 12.86
N LEU A 273 1.23 16.51 12.23
CA LEU A 273 0.00 15.77 12.43
C LEU A 273 -0.01 15.09 13.81
N LEU A 274 1.12 14.53 14.25
CA LEU A 274 1.22 13.90 15.58
C LEU A 274 0.92 14.91 16.70
N LEU A 275 1.52 16.10 16.65
CA LEU A 275 1.31 17.14 17.66
C LEU A 275 -0.13 17.66 17.72
N THR A 276 -0.80 17.77 16.57
CA THR A 276 -2.22 18.18 16.56
C THR A 276 -3.14 17.02 16.94
N ALA A 277 -2.83 15.80 16.54
CA ALA A 277 -3.57 14.61 16.93
C ALA A 277 -3.56 14.36 18.44
N THR A 278 -2.44 14.60 19.14
CA THR A 278 -2.39 14.45 20.61
C THR A 278 -3.37 15.38 21.33
N VAL A 279 -3.53 16.63 20.87
CA VAL A 279 -4.54 17.56 21.38
C VAL A 279 -5.95 17.02 21.17
N ALA A 280 -6.23 16.45 19.99
CA ALA A 280 -7.52 15.84 19.68
C ALA A 280 -7.85 14.68 20.61
N VAL A 281 -6.88 13.78 20.84
CA VAL A 281 -7.00 12.60 21.69
C VAL A 281 -7.25 13.02 23.13
N ASP A 282 -6.45 13.95 23.67
CA ASP A 282 -6.58 14.42 25.03
C ASP A 282 -7.96 15.04 25.30
N VAL A 283 -8.37 15.99 24.46
CA VAL A 283 -9.64 16.70 24.65
C VAL A 283 -10.84 15.79 24.37
N SER A 284 -10.81 15.01 23.29
CA SER A 284 -11.99 14.26 22.85
C SER A 284 -12.21 12.97 23.63
N LEU A 285 -11.16 12.29 24.11
CA LEU A 285 -11.32 11.10 24.94
C LEU A 285 -11.62 11.46 26.39
N ARG A 286 -10.92 12.44 26.97
CA ARG A 286 -11.13 12.81 28.38
C ARG A 286 -12.43 13.58 28.62
N LYS A 287 -12.76 14.54 27.75
CA LYS A 287 -13.89 15.47 27.99
C LYS A 287 -15.18 15.05 27.29
N SER A 288 -15.12 14.62 26.03
CA SER A 288 -16.33 14.32 25.24
C SER A 288 -16.65 12.84 25.06
N LYS A 289 -15.73 11.94 25.46
CA LYS A 289 -15.86 10.48 25.32
C LYS A 289 -16.28 10.05 23.90
N ASN A 290 -15.69 10.68 22.89
CA ASN A 290 -16.11 10.49 21.50
C ASN A 290 -15.70 9.10 20.96
N ILE A 291 -16.69 8.28 20.60
CA ILE A 291 -16.48 6.90 20.12
C ILE A 291 -15.70 6.85 18.80
N LEU A 292 -15.92 7.80 17.89
CA LEU A 292 -15.17 7.82 16.62
C LEU A 292 -13.69 8.12 16.88
N THR A 293 -13.38 9.06 17.77
CA THR A 293 -11.99 9.31 18.20
C THR A 293 -11.38 8.05 18.81
N LEU A 294 -12.11 7.33 19.66
CA LEU A 294 -11.63 6.08 20.26
C LEU A 294 -11.27 5.04 19.19
N LEU A 295 -12.13 4.83 18.19
CA LEU A 295 -11.87 3.89 17.09
C LEU A 295 -10.65 4.30 16.26
N LEU A 296 -10.44 5.60 16.01
CA LEU A 296 -9.26 6.10 15.30
C LEU A 296 -7.96 5.88 16.10
N VAL A 297 -8.01 6.05 17.43
CA VAL A 297 -6.86 5.76 18.31
C VAL A 297 -6.57 4.26 18.36
N ILE A 298 -7.62 3.44 18.45
CA ILE A 298 -7.50 1.98 18.39
C ILE A 298 -6.88 1.56 17.06
N TRP A 299 -7.28 2.15 15.94
CA TRP A 299 -6.61 1.92 14.65
C TRP A 299 -5.12 2.21 14.76
N CYS A 300 -4.72 3.41 15.22
CA CYS A 300 -3.30 3.74 15.37
C CYS A 300 -2.53 2.71 16.21
N ILE A 301 -3.07 2.29 17.35
CA ILE A 301 -2.43 1.32 18.25
C ILE A 301 -2.24 -0.04 17.56
N PHE A 302 -3.29 -0.57 16.94
CA PHE A 302 -3.23 -1.87 16.29
C PHE A 302 -2.44 -1.85 14.98
N ALA A 303 -2.42 -0.73 14.26
CA ALA A 303 -1.54 -0.53 13.10
C ALA A 303 -0.07 -0.56 13.52
N TRP A 304 0.30 0.11 14.63
CA TRP A 304 1.64 -0.01 15.21
C TRP A 304 1.97 -1.47 15.59
N GLY A 305 1.03 -2.17 16.22
CA GLY A 305 1.18 -3.60 16.52
C GLY A 305 1.46 -4.43 15.26
N VAL A 306 0.70 -4.21 14.18
CA VAL A 306 0.91 -4.87 12.88
C VAL A 306 2.30 -4.54 12.31
N ILE A 307 2.75 -3.28 12.37
CA ILE A 307 4.07 -2.88 11.87
C ILE A 307 5.18 -3.63 12.65
N VAL A 308 5.10 -3.67 13.98
CA VAL A 308 6.09 -4.36 14.83
C VAL A 308 6.11 -5.87 14.58
N LEU A 309 4.95 -6.48 14.31
CA LEU A 309 4.86 -7.92 14.02
C LEU A 309 5.57 -8.33 12.72
N GLN A 310 5.92 -7.40 11.83
CA GLN A 310 6.63 -7.72 10.59
C GLN A 310 8.12 -8.04 10.80
N ARG A 311 8.65 -7.93 12.04
CA ARG A 311 9.96 -8.38 12.59
C ARG A 311 11.26 -8.05 11.84
N GLY A 312 11.34 -8.32 10.54
CA GLY A 312 12.51 -8.06 9.69
C GLY A 312 12.19 -7.18 8.47
N ALA A 313 10.96 -6.67 8.36
CA ALA A 313 10.52 -5.81 7.27
C ALA A 313 9.92 -4.53 7.87
N PHE A 314 10.76 -3.53 8.13
CA PHE A 314 10.36 -2.23 8.71
C PHE A 314 10.38 -1.10 7.68
N TRP A 315 10.00 -1.43 6.45
CA TRP A 315 9.94 -0.50 5.33
C TRP A 315 9.06 0.72 5.61
N GLU A 316 9.46 1.88 5.08
CA GLU A 316 8.77 3.16 5.31
C GLU A 316 7.27 3.09 4.94
N TYR A 317 6.94 2.37 3.85
CA TYR A 317 5.55 2.21 3.41
C TYR A 317 4.66 1.47 4.43
N HIS A 318 5.21 0.68 5.35
CA HIS A 318 4.41 0.04 6.40
C HIS A 318 3.73 1.05 7.34
N TYR A 319 4.37 2.20 7.55
CA TYR A 319 3.87 3.27 8.41
C TYR A 319 2.71 4.03 7.76
N LEU A 320 2.46 3.83 6.46
CA LEU A 320 1.32 4.42 5.78
C LEU A 320 -0.02 3.86 6.28
N LEU A 321 -0.05 2.73 6.99
CA LEU A 321 -1.25 2.28 7.72
C LEU A 321 -1.81 3.32 8.71
N LEU A 322 -1.00 4.32 9.09
CA LEU A 322 -1.34 5.35 10.06
C LEU A 322 -1.84 6.66 9.43
N PHE A 323 -1.65 6.90 8.12
CA PHE A 323 -1.85 8.25 7.56
C PHE A 323 -3.31 8.72 7.63
N VAL A 324 -4.28 7.82 7.41
CA VAL A 324 -5.72 8.16 7.50
C VAL A 324 -6.16 8.46 8.93
N PRO A 325 -5.99 7.56 9.92
CA PRO A 325 -6.45 7.85 11.27
C PRO A 325 -5.70 9.05 11.87
N LEU A 326 -4.40 9.17 11.58
CA LEU A 326 -3.60 10.29 12.05
C LEU A 326 -4.04 11.61 11.43
N GLY A 327 -4.30 11.67 10.12
CA GLY A 327 -4.77 12.87 9.45
C GLY A 327 -6.14 13.34 9.97
N ILE A 328 -7.08 12.41 10.21
CA ILE A 328 -8.40 12.73 10.80
C ILE A 328 -8.24 13.27 12.23
N LEU A 329 -7.40 12.63 13.05
CA LEU A 329 -7.13 13.09 14.41
C LEU A 329 -6.43 14.45 14.42
N ALA A 330 -5.46 14.67 13.53
CA ALA A 330 -4.79 15.95 13.35
C ALA A 330 -5.78 17.08 12.98
N THR A 331 -6.69 16.82 12.03
CA THR A 331 -7.75 17.77 11.70
C THR A 331 -8.65 18.05 12.90
N LYS A 332 -8.96 17.03 13.73
CA LYS A 332 -9.74 17.22 14.94
C LYS A 332 -8.99 18.05 15.99
N GLY A 333 -7.67 17.93 16.05
CA GLY A 333 -6.81 18.75 16.89
C GLY A 333 -6.87 20.21 16.49
N LEU A 334 -6.77 20.48 15.19
CA LEU A 334 -6.96 21.83 14.65
C LEU A 334 -8.37 22.37 14.94
N ASP A 335 -9.41 21.55 14.84
CA ASP A 335 -10.79 21.94 15.17
C ASP A 335 -10.96 22.36 16.63
N VAL A 336 -10.20 21.75 17.54
CA VAL A 336 -10.14 22.12 18.96
C VAL A 336 -9.36 23.42 19.18
N LEU A 337 -8.22 23.58 18.50
CA LEU A 337 -7.34 24.74 18.64
C LEU A 337 -7.84 26.00 17.91
N TRP A 338 -8.79 25.85 16.98
CA TRP A 338 -9.23 26.89 16.06
C TRP A 338 -9.63 28.21 16.75
N GLU A 339 -10.41 28.12 17.83
CA GLU A 339 -10.87 29.33 18.55
C GLU A 339 -9.73 30.02 19.31
N SER A 340 -8.70 29.28 19.74
CA SER A 340 -7.49 29.88 20.32
C SER A 340 -6.62 30.55 19.26
N LEU A 341 -6.51 29.94 18.07
CA LEU A 341 -5.76 30.49 16.95
C LEU A 341 -6.38 31.80 16.44
N LYS A 342 -7.71 31.89 16.37
CA LYS A 342 -8.42 33.12 16.00
C LYS A 342 -8.19 34.30 16.95
N LYS A 343 -7.86 34.03 18.21
CA LYS A 343 -7.61 35.09 19.21
C LYS A 343 -6.23 35.72 19.09
N LEU A 344 -5.35 35.20 18.23
CA LEU A 344 -4.06 35.83 17.94
C LEU A 344 -4.29 37.19 17.28
N SER A 345 -3.48 38.19 17.65
CA SER A 345 -3.71 39.60 17.32
C SER A 345 -3.68 39.94 15.83
N SER A 346 -3.10 39.08 14.98
CA SER A 346 -3.03 39.29 13.53
C SER A 346 -3.30 37.99 12.75
N PRO A 347 -4.17 38.02 11.71
CA PRO A 347 -4.34 36.92 10.76
C PRO A 347 -3.03 36.50 10.09
N PHE A 348 -2.13 37.45 9.84
CA PHE A 348 -0.82 37.19 9.24
C PHE A 348 0.04 36.29 10.14
N THR A 349 0.08 36.57 11.44
CA THR A 349 0.81 35.76 12.43
C THR A 349 0.28 34.32 12.46
N THR A 350 -1.04 34.16 12.39
CA THR A 350 -1.67 32.82 12.36
C THR A 350 -1.29 32.04 11.11
N ILE A 351 -1.35 32.68 9.93
CA ILE A 351 -0.96 32.05 8.66
C ILE A 351 0.54 31.69 8.67
N LEU A 352 1.39 32.58 9.16
CA LEU A 352 2.83 32.35 9.26
C LEU A 352 3.14 31.17 10.20
N LEU A 353 2.49 31.09 11.36
CA LEU A 353 2.67 29.98 12.29
C LEU A 353 2.22 28.65 11.69
N ILE A 354 1.07 28.62 11.01
CA ILE A 354 0.61 27.42 10.29
C ILE A 354 1.62 27.04 9.21
N PHE A 355 2.07 28.01 8.40
CA PHE A 355 3.04 27.74 7.34
C PHE A 355 4.36 27.18 7.90
N LEU A 356 4.92 27.79 8.96
CA LEU A 356 6.14 27.31 9.61
C LEU A 356 5.95 25.91 10.21
N PHE A 357 4.79 25.64 10.79
CA PHE A 357 4.46 24.33 11.36
C PHE A 357 4.39 23.23 10.29
N PHE A 358 3.89 23.55 9.10
CA PHE A 358 3.80 22.65 7.95
C PHE A 358 4.98 22.78 6.96
N LEU A 359 6.02 23.58 7.29
CA LEU A 359 7.12 23.90 6.37
C LEU A 359 7.84 22.67 5.80
N PRO A 360 8.12 21.59 6.57
CA PRO A 360 8.80 20.42 6.02
C PRO A 360 7.98 19.67 4.95
N LEU A 361 6.65 19.67 5.10
CA LEU A 361 5.73 19.11 4.11
C LEU A 361 5.74 19.98 2.85
N SER A 362 5.62 21.31 3.02
CA SER A 362 5.71 22.27 1.92
C SER A 362 7.03 22.15 1.13
N ASN A 363 8.17 22.03 1.82
CA ASN A 363 9.48 21.88 1.18
C ASN A 363 9.57 20.60 0.32
N THR A 364 9.02 19.48 0.82
CA THR A 364 9.03 18.22 0.06
C THR A 364 8.19 18.34 -1.21
N LEU A 365 7.01 18.96 -1.12
CA LEU A 365 6.15 19.20 -2.27
C LEU A 365 6.80 20.16 -3.28
N ILE A 366 7.37 21.27 -2.80
CA ILE A 366 8.07 22.26 -3.65
C ILE A 366 9.20 21.58 -4.43
N LYS A 367 10.03 20.76 -3.78
CA LYS A 367 11.12 20.04 -4.47
C LYS A 367 10.60 19.18 -5.62
N LYS A 368 9.54 18.40 -5.38
CA LYS A 368 8.94 17.57 -6.43
C LYS A 368 8.35 18.41 -7.57
N SER A 369 7.65 19.49 -7.24
CA SER A 369 7.08 20.41 -8.23
C SER A 369 8.16 21.08 -9.07
N VAL A 370 9.25 21.53 -8.46
CA VAL A 370 10.38 22.14 -9.17
C VAL A 370 11.03 21.12 -10.12
N VAL A 371 11.27 19.90 -9.66
CA VAL A 371 11.81 18.82 -10.51
C VAL A 371 10.86 18.53 -11.68
N LEU A 372 9.54 18.52 -11.45
CA LEU A 372 8.55 18.31 -12.51
C LEU A 372 8.56 19.44 -13.54
N VAL A 373 8.56 20.70 -13.09
CA VAL A 373 8.60 21.88 -13.96
C VAL A 373 9.91 21.94 -14.76
N ASN A 374 11.06 21.69 -14.11
CA ASN A 374 12.36 21.68 -14.77
C ASN A 374 12.50 20.57 -15.83
N ASN A 375 11.64 19.56 -15.78
CA ASN A 375 11.55 18.50 -16.76
C ASN A 375 10.27 18.62 -17.61
N ASN A 376 9.84 19.85 -17.94
CA ASN A 376 8.71 20.13 -18.84
C ASN A 376 7.43 19.36 -18.50
N PHE A 377 7.12 19.26 -17.20
CA PHE A 377 5.97 18.52 -16.66
C PHE A 377 5.94 17.02 -17.01
N ALA A 378 7.09 16.45 -17.42
CA ALA A 378 7.21 15.05 -17.81
C ALA A 378 6.17 14.63 -18.86
N LEU A 379 5.83 15.52 -19.81
CA LEU A 379 4.79 15.25 -20.81
C LEU A 379 5.28 14.32 -21.92
N ALA A 380 6.52 14.50 -22.37
CA ALA A 380 7.18 13.65 -23.37
C ALA A 380 8.01 12.54 -22.70
N GLU A 381 8.23 11.41 -23.38
CA GLU A 381 8.95 10.26 -22.84
C GLU A 381 10.35 10.59 -22.34
N ASP A 382 11.13 11.36 -23.10
CA ASP A 382 12.50 11.76 -22.74
C ASP A 382 12.52 12.65 -21.48
N THR A 383 11.60 13.61 -21.40
CA THR A 383 11.46 14.50 -20.23
C THR A 383 10.96 13.76 -19.00
N ARG A 384 10.06 12.77 -19.19
CA ARG A 384 9.59 11.87 -18.14
C ARG A 384 10.71 11.01 -17.61
N PHE A 385 11.55 10.46 -18.48
CA PHE A 385 12.67 9.63 -18.07
C PHE A 385 13.72 10.44 -17.27
N LYS A 386 14.03 11.67 -17.69
CA LYS A 386 14.89 12.59 -16.91
C LYS A 386 14.30 12.89 -15.53
N TYR A 387 13.01 13.14 -15.47
CA TYR A 387 12.29 13.32 -14.21
C TYR A 387 12.38 12.08 -13.31
N GLN A 388 12.14 10.89 -13.86
CA GLN A 388 12.18 9.62 -13.13
C GLN A 388 13.57 9.32 -12.56
N THR A 389 14.62 9.66 -13.30
CA THR A 389 16.02 9.49 -12.89
C THR A 389 16.34 10.23 -11.59
N VAL A 390 15.71 11.39 -11.35
CA VAL A 390 15.90 12.18 -10.11
C VAL A 390 15.35 11.43 -8.89
N PHE A 391 14.28 10.67 -9.05
CA PHE A 391 13.64 9.96 -7.93
C PHE A 391 14.12 8.51 -7.77
N ARG A 392 14.76 7.96 -8.79
CA ARG A 392 15.31 6.60 -8.75
C ARG A 392 16.59 6.55 -9.57
N GLU A 393 17.72 6.69 -8.87
CA GLU A 393 19.05 6.82 -9.47
C GLU A 393 19.44 5.62 -10.37
N LYS A 394 19.04 4.40 -10.01
CA LYS A 394 19.30 3.19 -10.80
C LYS A 394 18.41 3.03 -12.03
N TYR A 395 17.36 3.83 -12.17
CA TYR A 395 16.35 3.68 -13.21
C TYR A 395 16.93 3.72 -14.63
N PRO A 396 17.92 4.60 -14.96
CA PRO A 396 18.57 4.56 -16.26
C PRO A 396 19.41 3.32 -16.51
N SER A 397 20.06 2.80 -15.46
CA SER A 397 20.86 1.58 -15.57
C SER A 397 19.95 0.41 -15.94
N PHE A 398 18.80 0.23 -15.27
CA PHE A 398 17.83 -0.82 -15.62
C PHE A 398 17.27 -0.71 -17.04
N ARG A 399 17.04 0.51 -17.55
CA ARG A 399 16.64 0.70 -18.95
C ARG A 399 17.74 0.25 -19.90
N SER A 400 18.98 0.70 -19.65
CA SER A 400 20.15 0.31 -20.46
C SER A 400 20.39 -1.20 -20.43
N GLU A 401 20.23 -1.86 -19.27
CA GLU A 401 20.32 -3.32 -19.14
C GLU A 401 19.29 -4.05 -20.01
N ALA A 402 18.08 -3.51 -20.11
CA ALA A 402 16.98 -4.14 -20.82
C ALA A 402 16.98 -3.83 -22.33
N GLU A 403 17.58 -2.71 -22.76
CA GLU A 403 17.51 -2.23 -24.14
C GLU A 403 18.12 -3.22 -25.14
N PHE A 404 19.22 -3.90 -24.80
CA PHE A 404 19.85 -4.82 -25.75
C PHE A 404 18.88 -5.97 -26.10
N ILE A 405 18.12 -6.51 -25.15
CA ILE A 405 17.21 -7.65 -25.37
C ILE A 405 16.07 -7.32 -26.34
N SER A 406 15.77 -6.04 -26.49
CA SER A 406 14.76 -5.51 -27.41
C SER A 406 15.31 -5.25 -28.81
N GLN A 407 16.63 -5.37 -29.05
CA GLN A 407 17.24 -5.14 -30.36
C GLN A 407 16.96 -6.28 -31.35
N PRO A 408 16.84 -5.97 -32.66
CA PRO A 408 16.70 -7.00 -33.69
C PRO A 408 17.85 -8.01 -33.67
N GLY A 409 17.54 -9.29 -33.81
CA GLY A 409 18.52 -10.38 -33.81
C GLY A 409 18.72 -11.08 -32.45
N ASN A 410 18.19 -10.50 -31.36
CA ASN A 410 18.17 -11.17 -30.06
C ASN A 410 17.03 -12.19 -29.95
N LEU A 411 17.26 -13.22 -29.13
CA LEU A 411 16.35 -14.36 -28.99
C LEU A 411 14.99 -13.90 -28.40
N PRO A 412 13.86 -14.33 -28.98
CA PRO A 412 12.57 -14.08 -28.39
C PRO A 412 12.34 -15.03 -27.20
N GLY A 413 11.56 -14.61 -26.21
CA GLY A 413 11.08 -15.49 -25.15
C GLY A 413 10.88 -14.79 -23.82
N LYS A 414 10.45 -15.56 -22.84
CA LYS A 414 10.41 -15.16 -21.42
C LYS A 414 11.83 -15.16 -20.85
N ILE A 415 12.11 -14.28 -19.90
CA ILE A 415 13.45 -14.18 -19.28
C ILE A 415 13.35 -14.48 -17.79
N TYR A 416 14.48 -14.72 -17.14
CA TYR A 416 14.55 -14.76 -15.68
C TYR A 416 15.47 -13.65 -15.16
N VAL A 417 15.01 -12.91 -14.15
CA VAL A 417 15.71 -11.80 -13.53
C VAL A 417 15.81 -12.08 -12.04
N ALA A 418 17.00 -12.44 -11.57
CA ALA A 418 17.38 -12.45 -10.16
C ALA A 418 17.88 -11.06 -9.75
N GLY A 419 16.96 -10.16 -9.45
CA GLY A 419 17.24 -8.74 -9.24
C GLY A 419 15.98 -7.89 -9.34
N ASP A 420 16.16 -6.61 -9.68
CA ASP A 420 15.07 -5.65 -9.75
C ASP A 420 14.05 -5.96 -10.87
N PRO A 421 12.75 -6.12 -10.56
CA PRO A 421 11.71 -6.43 -11.53
C PRO A 421 11.50 -5.38 -12.63
N SER A 422 12.07 -4.19 -12.48
CA SER A 422 11.99 -3.13 -13.50
C SER A 422 12.63 -3.53 -14.83
N ILE A 423 13.54 -4.50 -14.82
CA ILE A 423 14.10 -5.08 -16.05
C ILE A 423 13.01 -5.74 -16.91
N TYR A 424 12.02 -6.41 -16.30
CA TYR A 424 10.87 -6.95 -17.05
C TYR A 424 10.03 -5.83 -17.68
N TYR A 425 9.86 -4.71 -16.96
CA TYR A 425 9.12 -3.56 -17.46
C TYR A 425 9.80 -2.94 -18.68
N PHE A 426 11.11 -2.64 -18.60
CA PHE A 426 11.83 -2.02 -19.72
C PHE A 426 12.07 -2.95 -20.90
N SER A 427 12.28 -4.25 -20.66
CA SER A 427 12.49 -5.22 -21.74
C SER A 427 11.19 -5.63 -22.41
N ASN A 428 10.03 -5.27 -21.84
CA ASN A 428 8.72 -5.77 -22.23
C ASN A 428 8.67 -7.31 -22.32
N ARG A 429 9.44 -7.99 -21.47
CA ARG A 429 9.49 -9.45 -21.34
C ARG A 429 8.75 -9.88 -20.07
N THR A 430 8.33 -11.14 -20.07
CA THR A 430 7.68 -11.78 -18.92
C THR A 430 8.60 -12.79 -18.23
N GLN A 431 8.23 -13.20 -17.01
CA GLN A 431 9.03 -14.11 -16.19
C GLN A 431 8.90 -15.56 -16.69
N ALA A 432 10.04 -16.22 -16.90
CA ALA A 432 10.11 -17.58 -17.41
C ALA A 432 9.66 -18.66 -16.40
N THR A 433 9.74 -18.35 -15.11
CA THR A 433 9.45 -19.24 -13.98
C THR A 433 8.20 -18.77 -13.24
N SER A 434 7.58 -19.65 -12.45
CA SER A 434 6.55 -19.23 -11.50
C SER A 434 7.18 -18.51 -10.30
N ILE A 435 8.38 -18.92 -9.91
CA ILE A 435 9.13 -18.36 -8.78
C ILE A 435 9.82 -17.05 -9.16
N ARG A 436 9.64 -16.02 -8.33
CA ARG A 436 10.19 -14.67 -8.55
C ARG A 436 11.69 -14.60 -8.30
N GLY A 437 12.41 -13.71 -8.98
CA GLY A 437 13.81 -13.40 -8.64
C GLY A 437 14.00 -12.17 -7.74
N TRP A 438 12.91 -11.66 -7.16
CA TRP A 438 12.91 -10.51 -6.25
C TRP A 438 12.87 -10.94 -4.78
N ALA A 439 13.65 -10.26 -3.94
CA ALA A 439 13.78 -10.50 -2.50
C ALA A 439 14.15 -11.96 -2.16
N LEU A 440 15.24 -12.45 -2.78
CA LEU A 440 15.76 -13.82 -2.65
C LEU A 440 16.24 -14.14 -1.22
N GLU A 441 16.54 -13.13 -0.41
CA GLU A 441 16.89 -13.26 1.00
C GLU A 441 15.77 -13.89 1.84
N TYR A 442 14.53 -13.88 1.34
CA TYR A 442 13.39 -14.53 1.98
C TYR A 442 13.08 -15.91 1.40
N PHE A 443 13.92 -16.48 0.55
CA PHE A 443 13.66 -17.81 0.01
C PHE A 443 13.87 -18.91 1.04
N LEU A 444 12.93 -19.86 1.07
CA LEU A 444 13.10 -21.12 1.78
C LEU A 444 13.93 -22.11 0.93
N PRO A 445 14.64 -23.07 1.55
CA PRO A 445 15.48 -24.05 0.83
C PRO A 445 14.77 -24.77 -0.33
N GLU A 446 13.50 -25.14 -0.15
CA GLU A 446 12.68 -25.79 -1.17
C GLU A 446 12.43 -24.91 -2.42
N GLN A 447 12.38 -23.59 -2.26
CA GLN A 447 12.13 -22.67 -3.37
C GLN A 447 13.32 -22.56 -4.31
N TRP A 448 14.54 -22.65 -3.76
CA TRP A 448 15.76 -22.68 -4.55
C TRP A 448 15.82 -23.91 -5.47
N THR A 449 15.45 -25.07 -4.94
CA THR A 449 15.38 -26.32 -5.72
C THR A 449 14.34 -26.22 -6.82
N LYS A 450 13.12 -25.77 -6.47
CA LYS A 450 12.05 -25.55 -7.45
C LYS A 450 12.44 -24.53 -8.53
N LEU A 451 13.14 -23.45 -8.17
CA LEU A 451 13.61 -22.47 -9.12
C LEU A 451 14.55 -23.10 -10.16
N LEU A 452 15.51 -23.93 -9.75
CA LEU A 452 16.39 -24.62 -10.69
C LEU A 452 15.64 -25.58 -11.62
N GLU A 453 14.68 -26.34 -11.09
CA GLU A 453 13.83 -27.23 -11.91
C GLU A 453 13.02 -26.44 -12.95
N GLU A 454 12.46 -25.28 -12.57
CA GLU A 454 11.73 -24.41 -13.48
C GLU A 454 12.64 -23.75 -14.52
N LEU A 455 13.85 -23.32 -14.14
CA LEU A 455 14.84 -22.81 -15.10
C LEU A 455 15.27 -23.89 -16.09
N ASP A 456 15.47 -25.13 -15.62
CA ASP A 456 15.91 -26.22 -16.48
C ASP A 456 14.84 -26.66 -17.49
N SER A 457 13.58 -26.64 -17.06
CA SER A 457 12.44 -26.99 -17.90
C SER A 457 12.05 -25.86 -18.86
N SER A 458 12.04 -24.61 -18.40
CA SER A 458 11.63 -23.45 -19.21
C SER A 458 12.72 -22.97 -20.16
N LYS A 459 13.99 -23.22 -19.84
CA LYS A 459 15.18 -22.83 -20.64
C LYS A 459 15.07 -21.41 -21.19
N PRO A 460 14.92 -20.39 -20.32
CA PRO A 460 14.80 -19.02 -20.80
C PRO A 460 16.01 -18.65 -21.67
N PRO A 461 15.84 -17.94 -22.80
CA PRO A 461 16.95 -17.48 -23.62
C PRO A 461 17.93 -16.60 -22.85
N TYR A 462 17.44 -15.84 -21.85
CA TYR A 462 18.24 -14.92 -21.06
C TYR A 462 17.96 -15.05 -19.57
N ILE A 463 19.04 -15.02 -18.79
CA ILE A 463 19.01 -14.93 -17.33
C ILE A 463 19.86 -13.72 -16.91
N PHE A 464 19.29 -12.83 -16.09
CA PHE A 464 20.02 -11.75 -15.44
C PHE A 464 20.20 -12.04 -13.95
N ILE A 465 21.41 -11.76 -13.45
CA ILE A 465 21.72 -11.79 -12.03
C ILE A 465 22.34 -10.46 -11.61
N ASP A 466 21.63 -9.72 -10.76
CA ASP A 466 22.13 -8.50 -10.10
C ASP A 466 23.24 -8.84 -9.11
N TYR A 467 24.32 -8.05 -9.08
CA TYR A 467 25.40 -8.28 -8.11
C TYR A 467 24.96 -8.20 -6.66
N ILE A 468 23.92 -7.42 -6.34
CA ILE A 468 23.36 -7.36 -5.00
C ILE A 468 22.84 -8.74 -4.57
N GLN A 469 22.35 -9.54 -5.52
CA GLN A 469 21.79 -10.86 -5.25
C GLN A 469 22.85 -11.97 -5.23
N GLN A 470 24.03 -11.76 -5.83
CA GLN A 470 25.08 -12.78 -5.91
C GLN A 470 25.55 -13.30 -4.54
N PRO A 471 25.80 -12.48 -3.51
CA PRO A 471 26.16 -13.00 -2.19
C PRO A 471 25.10 -13.93 -1.60
N THR A 472 23.82 -13.61 -1.80
CA THR A 472 22.69 -14.44 -1.35
C THR A 472 22.65 -15.76 -2.11
N ILE A 473 22.80 -15.73 -3.44
CA ILE A 473 22.84 -16.92 -4.28
C ILE A 473 24.04 -17.80 -3.91
N ASN A 474 25.23 -17.23 -3.79
CA ASN A 474 26.47 -17.95 -3.47
C ASN A 474 26.39 -18.63 -2.10
N LYS A 475 25.81 -17.93 -1.11
CA LYS A 475 25.67 -18.44 0.25
C LYS A 475 24.61 -19.52 0.36
N ASN A 476 23.43 -19.28 -0.22
CA ASN A 476 22.26 -20.12 0.05
C ASN A 476 22.08 -21.22 -1.00
N PHE A 477 22.60 -21.03 -2.21
CA PHE A 477 22.37 -21.97 -3.31
C PHE A 477 23.45 -21.94 -4.42
N PRO A 478 24.70 -22.34 -4.10
CA PRO A 478 25.82 -22.32 -5.05
C PRO A 478 25.57 -23.18 -6.30
N ARG A 479 24.72 -24.21 -6.21
CA ARG A 479 24.32 -25.05 -7.35
C ARG A 479 23.67 -24.27 -8.49
N MET A 480 23.11 -23.08 -8.21
CA MET A 480 22.61 -22.19 -9.26
C MET A 480 23.71 -21.71 -10.18
N LEU A 481 24.90 -21.41 -9.65
CA LEU A 481 26.03 -21.00 -10.46
C LEU A 481 26.55 -22.15 -11.32
N GLU A 482 26.69 -23.35 -10.74
CA GLU A 482 27.07 -24.55 -11.47
C GLU A 482 26.10 -24.84 -12.63
N PHE A 483 24.80 -24.68 -12.41
CA PHE A 483 23.78 -24.82 -13.44
C PHE A 483 23.98 -23.80 -14.59
N LEU A 484 24.24 -22.54 -14.25
CA LEU A 484 24.45 -21.49 -15.23
C LEU A 484 25.72 -21.75 -16.05
N GLU A 485 26.82 -22.10 -15.42
CA GLU A 485 28.08 -22.41 -16.10
C GLU A 485 27.96 -23.62 -17.04
N GLY A 486 27.11 -24.60 -16.70
CA GLY A 486 26.91 -25.80 -17.50
C GLY A 486 25.92 -25.65 -18.68
N ARG A 487 25.00 -24.69 -18.63
CA ARG A 487 23.91 -24.55 -19.64
C ARG A 487 23.80 -23.19 -20.32
N TYR A 488 24.50 -22.20 -19.78
CA TYR A 488 24.50 -20.84 -20.26
C TYR A 488 25.93 -20.35 -20.42
N ARG A 489 26.14 -19.37 -21.30
CA ARG A 489 27.37 -18.60 -21.35
C ARG A 489 27.11 -17.16 -20.96
N ILE A 490 28.13 -16.51 -20.39
CA ILE A 490 28.08 -15.08 -20.12
C ILE A 490 27.98 -14.35 -21.47
N LEU A 491 26.90 -13.60 -21.64
CA LEU A 491 26.68 -12.75 -22.80
C LEU A 491 27.31 -11.38 -22.60
N HIS A 492 27.04 -10.77 -21.44
CA HIS A 492 27.52 -9.43 -21.09
C HIS A 492 27.58 -9.29 -19.57
N GLN A 493 28.54 -8.48 -19.11
CA GLN A 493 28.77 -8.15 -17.71
C GLN A 493 29.11 -6.66 -17.61
N ASN A 494 28.49 -5.98 -16.65
CA ASN A 494 28.73 -4.57 -16.36
C ASN A 494 28.68 -4.35 -14.85
N ASP A 495 28.46 -3.12 -14.38
CA ASP A 495 28.42 -2.73 -12.97
C ASP A 495 27.12 -3.11 -12.24
N ASN A 496 26.06 -3.47 -12.96
CA ASN A 496 24.76 -3.83 -12.38
C ASN A 496 24.62 -5.33 -12.18
N GLY A 497 25.18 -6.14 -13.08
CA GLY A 497 25.08 -7.58 -12.99
C GLY A 497 25.63 -8.33 -14.20
N ILE A 498 25.19 -9.57 -14.33
CA ILE A 498 25.63 -10.51 -15.38
C ILE A 498 24.42 -11.00 -16.15
N TRP A 499 24.49 -10.88 -17.49
CA TRP A 499 23.57 -11.52 -18.41
C TRP A 499 24.14 -12.82 -18.93
N TYR A 500 23.34 -13.87 -18.82
CA TYR A 500 23.60 -15.20 -19.34
C TYR A 500 22.69 -15.47 -20.53
N ILE A 501 23.22 -16.12 -21.58
CA ILE A 501 22.48 -16.59 -22.75
C ILE A 501 22.55 -18.11 -22.85
N LEU A 502 21.43 -18.73 -23.21
CA LEU A 502 21.34 -20.19 -23.38
C LEU A 502 22.36 -20.68 -24.43
N LEU A 503 23.03 -21.80 -24.16
CA LEU A 503 24.00 -22.44 -25.05
C LEU A 503 23.38 -23.07 -26.30
#